data_AF-A0A485CLB9-F1
#
_entry.id   AF-A0A485CLB9-F1
#
_cell.length_a   1.000
_cell.length_b   1.000
_cell.length_c   1.000
_cell.angle_alpha   90.00
_cell.angle_beta   90.00
_cell.angle_gamma   90.00
#
_symmetry.space_group_name_H-M   'P 1'
#
loop_
_entity.id
_entity.type
_entity.pdbx_description
1 polymer ?
#
loop_
_entity_poly.entity_id
_entity_poly.type
_entity_poly.pdbx_seq_one_letter_code
_entity_poly.pdbx_strand_id
1 'polypeptide(L)'
;MPGVVDAIPGMNNITVTLRDPQTQALDAIERLQRWWEESEALEPESRCIDIPVVYGGDSGPDLPEVASISGLTPKQVVELHASVDYVVWFLGFQPGFPYLGGLPSQLAMPRRAEPRVQVPAGSVGIGGVQTGIYPLATPGGWQLIGRTPLALFSPNREEPILLRPGDTVRFVPQKEGIC
;
A
#
# COMPACT_ATOMS: atom_id res chain seq x y z
N MET A 1 -19.30 -11.67 -16.95
CA MET A 1 -19.47 -11.20 -18.34
C MET A 1 -18.77 -12.19 -19.27
N PRO A 2 -19.40 -12.71 -20.33
CA PRO A 2 -18.71 -13.56 -21.30
C PRO A 2 -17.50 -12.81 -21.86
N GLY A 3 -16.34 -13.47 -21.97
CA GLY A 3 -15.14 -12.87 -22.56
C GLY A 3 -14.22 -12.10 -21.60
N VAL A 4 -14.66 -11.75 -20.37
CA VAL A 4 -13.73 -11.20 -19.36
C VAL A 4 -12.79 -12.27 -18.85
N VAL A 5 -11.49 -11.99 -18.91
CA VAL A 5 -10.42 -12.84 -18.39
C VAL A 5 -10.03 -12.40 -16.97
N ASP A 6 -9.91 -11.09 -16.76
CA ASP A 6 -9.52 -10.52 -15.47
C ASP A 6 -10.08 -9.10 -15.29
N ALA A 7 -10.24 -8.67 -14.04
CA ALA A 7 -10.63 -7.32 -13.66
C ALA A 7 -9.73 -6.84 -12.52
N ILE A 8 -8.86 -5.88 -12.83
CA ILE A 8 -7.80 -5.42 -11.95
C ILE A 8 -8.15 -4.02 -11.45
N PRO A 9 -8.58 -3.86 -10.18
CA PRO A 9 -8.85 -2.54 -9.62
C PRO A 9 -7.54 -1.78 -9.36
N GLY A 10 -7.46 -0.57 -9.91
CA GLY A 10 -6.48 0.43 -9.54
C GLY A 10 -7.05 1.42 -8.52
N MET A 11 -6.39 2.56 -8.35
CA MET A 11 -6.81 3.59 -7.39
C MET A 11 -8.24 4.11 -7.63
N ASN A 12 -8.52 4.50 -8.87
CA ASN A 12 -9.76 5.16 -9.29
C ASN A 12 -10.20 4.68 -10.67
N ASN A 13 -9.71 3.51 -11.07
CA ASN A 13 -9.94 2.89 -12.37
C ASN A 13 -9.97 1.39 -12.20
N ILE A 14 -10.55 0.69 -13.18
CA ILE A 14 -10.52 -0.76 -13.27
C ILE A 14 -9.99 -1.09 -14.66
N THR A 15 -8.97 -1.96 -14.72
CA THR A 15 -8.52 -2.54 -15.98
C THR A 15 -9.23 -3.86 -16.19
N VAL A 16 -10.02 -3.97 -17.27
CA VAL A 16 -10.69 -5.22 -17.64
C VAL A 16 -9.95 -5.84 -18.81
N THR A 17 -9.49 -7.07 -18.66
CA THR A 17 -8.88 -7.83 -19.75
C THR A 17 -9.93 -8.71 -20.41
N LEU A 18 -10.02 -8.63 -21.73
CA LEU A 18 -10.97 -9.38 -22.54
C LEU A 18 -10.22 -10.45 -23.33
N ARG A 19 -10.88 -11.57 -23.60
CA ARG A 19 -10.34 -12.68 -24.41
C ARG A 19 -10.15 -12.28 -25.86
N ASP A 20 -11.06 -11.46 -26.39
CA ASP A 20 -10.96 -10.87 -27.72
C ASP A 20 -11.34 -9.37 -27.66
N PRO A 21 -10.40 -8.51 -27.23
CA PRO A 21 -10.69 -7.09 -27.05
C PRO A 21 -11.01 -6.38 -28.36
N GLN A 22 -10.56 -6.90 -29.52
CA GLN A 22 -10.81 -6.26 -30.81
C GLN A 22 -12.29 -6.31 -31.21
N THR A 23 -12.99 -7.37 -30.82
CA THR A 23 -14.41 -7.55 -31.14
C THR A 23 -15.34 -7.25 -29.97
N GLN A 24 -14.85 -7.34 -28.74
CA GLN A 24 -15.70 -7.26 -27.52
C GLN A 24 -15.60 -5.95 -26.76
N ALA A 25 -14.65 -5.05 -27.09
CA ALA A 25 -14.41 -3.85 -26.29
C ALA A 25 -15.62 -2.90 -26.21
N LEU A 26 -16.32 -2.64 -27.33
CA LEU A 26 -17.45 -1.71 -27.35
C LEU A 26 -18.61 -2.23 -26.49
N ASP A 27 -19.01 -3.49 -26.69
CA ASP A 27 -20.04 -4.14 -25.88
C ASP A 27 -19.67 -4.18 -24.39
N ALA A 28 -18.39 -4.42 -24.07
CA ALA A 28 -17.91 -4.39 -22.70
C ALA A 28 -18.01 -2.99 -22.09
N ILE A 29 -17.66 -1.94 -22.83
CA ILE A 29 -17.77 -0.55 -22.39
C ILE A 29 -19.22 -0.18 -22.10
N GLU A 30 -20.15 -0.45 -23.03
CA GLU A 30 -21.57 -0.13 -22.83
C GLU A 30 -22.14 -0.84 -21.60
N ARG A 31 -21.78 -2.12 -21.41
CA ARG A 31 -22.20 -2.90 -20.25
C ARG A 31 -21.62 -2.36 -18.95
N LEU A 32 -20.33 -2.02 -18.93
CA LEU A 32 -19.68 -1.45 -17.76
C LEU A 32 -20.27 -0.09 -17.38
N GLN A 33 -20.57 0.77 -18.35
CA GLN A 33 -21.24 2.05 -18.11
C GLN A 33 -22.62 1.86 -17.51
N ARG A 34 -23.42 0.98 -18.10
CA ARG A 34 -24.74 0.65 -17.57
C ARG A 34 -24.67 0.12 -16.14
N TRP A 35 -23.77 -0.83 -15.87
CA TRP A 35 -23.60 -1.37 -14.53
C TRP A 35 -23.12 -0.31 -13.55
N TRP A 36 -22.25 0.60 -13.96
CA TRP A 36 -21.83 1.70 -13.10
C TRP A 36 -22.99 2.59 -12.67
N GLU A 37 -23.95 2.84 -13.56
CA GLU A 37 -25.16 3.63 -13.27
C GLU A 37 -26.18 2.86 -12.43
N GLU A 38 -26.31 1.55 -12.65
CA GLU A 38 -27.30 0.69 -11.98
C GLU A 38 -26.80 0.13 -10.64
N SER A 39 -25.49 0.12 -10.39
CA SER A 39 -24.92 -0.50 -9.18
C SER A 39 -25.07 0.40 -7.96
N GLU A 40 -25.46 -0.21 -6.84
CA GLU A 40 -25.36 0.44 -5.54
C GLU A 40 -23.93 0.33 -5.00
N ALA A 41 -23.51 1.36 -4.27
CA ALA A 41 -22.25 1.32 -3.55
C ALA A 41 -22.31 0.20 -2.50
N LEU A 42 -21.38 -0.74 -2.58
CA LEU A 42 -21.17 -1.74 -1.54
C LEU A 42 -20.14 -1.21 -0.54
N GLU A 43 -20.48 -1.25 0.74
CA GLU A 43 -19.51 -1.10 1.83
C GLU A 43 -19.06 -2.50 2.26
N PRO A 44 -17.91 -3.00 1.78
CA PRO A 44 -17.41 -4.30 2.23
C PRO A 44 -17.07 -4.24 3.72
N GLU A 45 -17.19 -5.38 4.41
CA GLU A 45 -16.68 -5.51 5.78
C GLU A 45 -15.18 -5.17 5.80
N SER A 46 -14.84 -4.08 6.49
CA SER A 46 -13.46 -3.64 6.64
C SER A 46 -12.83 -4.36 7.83
N ARG A 47 -11.72 -5.07 7.59
CA ARG A 47 -10.92 -5.67 8.66
C ARG A 47 -9.95 -4.61 9.19
N CYS A 48 -9.79 -4.52 10.50
CA CYS A 48 -8.73 -3.74 11.10
C CYS A 48 -7.52 -4.65 11.35
N ILE A 49 -6.39 -4.34 10.71
CA ILE A 49 -5.16 -5.11 10.76
C ILE A 49 -4.07 -4.27 11.42
N ASP A 50 -3.64 -4.69 12.61
CA ASP A 50 -2.50 -4.10 13.29
C ASP A 50 -1.19 -4.65 12.71
N ILE A 51 -0.31 -3.76 12.26
CA ILE A 51 1.00 -4.08 11.68
C ILE A 51 2.09 -3.67 12.69
N PRO A 52 2.76 -4.63 13.36
CA PRO A 52 3.88 -4.30 14.23
C PRO A 52 5.06 -3.78 13.40
N VAL A 53 5.65 -2.65 13.78
CA VAL A 53 6.77 -2.03 13.07
C VAL A 53 7.91 -1.69 14.02
N VAL A 54 9.12 -2.12 13.67
CA VAL A 54 10.37 -1.63 14.26
C VAL A 54 10.79 -0.39 13.48
N TYR A 55 10.64 0.79 14.08
CA TYR A 55 10.99 2.08 13.45
C TYR A 55 12.45 2.47 13.67
N GLY A 56 13.04 3.13 12.67
CA GLY A 56 14.39 3.67 12.74
C GLY A 56 15.51 2.63 12.70
N GLY A 57 16.74 3.08 12.93
CA GLY A 57 17.95 2.24 12.85
C GLY A 57 18.08 1.57 11.48
N ASP A 58 18.56 0.32 11.48
CA ASP A 58 18.68 -0.48 10.25
C ASP A 58 17.34 -0.83 9.61
N SER A 59 16.26 -0.83 10.40
CA SER A 59 14.90 -1.10 9.92
C SER A 59 14.29 0.11 9.20
N GLY A 60 14.71 1.33 9.56
CA GLY A 60 14.20 2.60 9.05
C GLY A 60 15.31 3.62 8.84
N PRO A 61 16.24 3.39 7.91
CA PRO A 61 17.44 4.22 7.76
C PRO A 61 17.14 5.67 7.34
N ASP A 62 15.98 5.94 6.74
CA ASP A 62 15.61 7.28 6.27
C ASP A 62 14.78 8.06 7.32
N LEU A 63 14.41 7.44 8.45
CA LEU A 63 13.61 8.10 9.48
C LEU A 63 14.23 9.44 9.97
N PRO A 64 15.56 9.57 10.18
CA PRO A 64 16.17 10.86 10.52
C PRO A 64 16.02 11.92 9.43
N GLU A 65 16.11 11.54 8.15
CA GLU A 65 15.94 12.45 7.02
C GLU A 65 14.49 12.93 6.91
N VAL A 66 13.53 12.00 7.01
CA VAL A 66 12.09 12.31 7.03
C VAL A 66 11.76 13.27 8.17
N ALA A 67 12.31 13.04 9.36
CA ALA A 67 12.14 13.92 10.52
C ALA A 67 12.70 15.32 10.23
N SER A 68 13.92 15.42 9.70
CA SER A 68 14.55 16.70 9.35
C SER A 68 13.74 17.50 8.33
N ILE A 69 13.23 16.85 7.26
CA ILE A 69 12.48 17.53 6.19
C ILE A 69 11.10 17.96 6.68
N SER A 70 10.45 17.16 7.53
CA SER A 70 9.12 17.45 8.09
C SER A 70 9.13 18.45 9.26
N GLY A 71 10.32 18.86 9.72
CA GLY A 71 10.48 19.72 10.90
C GLY A 71 10.07 19.03 12.20
N LEU A 72 10.17 17.71 12.25
CA LEU A 72 9.80 16.87 13.38
C LEU A 72 11.04 16.17 13.97
N THR A 73 10.90 15.65 15.18
CA THR A 73 11.83 14.63 15.70
C THR A 73 11.49 13.25 15.14
N PRO A 74 12.43 12.30 15.08
CA PRO A 74 12.14 10.92 14.68
C PRO A 74 10.98 10.30 15.46
N LYS A 75 10.90 10.59 16.76
CA LYS A 75 9.80 10.12 17.62
C LYS A 75 8.45 10.70 17.18
N GLN A 76 8.37 12.01 16.92
CA GLN A 76 7.14 12.63 16.44
C GLN A 76 6.71 12.11 15.06
N VAL A 77 7.66 11.76 14.18
CA VAL A 77 7.33 11.08 12.92
C VAL A 77 6.68 9.72 13.19
N VAL A 78 7.22 8.93 14.11
CA VAL A 78 6.64 7.64 14.48
C VAL A 78 5.24 7.81 15.08
N GLU A 79 5.09 8.71 16.05
CA GLU A 79 3.80 9.00 16.68
C GLU A 79 2.74 9.42 15.65
N LEU A 80 3.09 10.35 14.76
CA LEU A 80 2.18 10.86 13.73
C LEU A 80 1.87 9.80 12.67
N HIS A 81 2.85 8.98 12.28
CA HIS A 81 2.62 7.89 11.33
C HIS A 81 1.76 6.78 11.94
N ALA A 82 1.97 6.44 13.21
CA ALA A 82 1.24 5.38 13.90
C ALA A 82 -0.15 5.79 14.42
N SER A 83 -0.44 7.09 14.52
CA SER A 83 -1.73 7.59 15.01
C SER A 83 -2.88 7.49 14.00
N VAL A 84 -2.60 7.06 12.78
CA VAL A 84 -3.56 7.03 11.67
C VAL A 84 -4.03 5.62 11.40
N ASP A 85 -5.34 5.48 11.20
CA ASP A 85 -5.98 4.30 10.64
C ASP A 85 -6.00 4.46 9.11
N TYR A 86 -5.08 3.78 8.44
CA TYR A 86 -4.90 3.87 6.99
C TYR A 86 -5.87 2.96 6.26
N VAL A 87 -6.35 3.38 5.09
CA VAL A 87 -7.17 2.51 4.23
C VAL A 87 -6.32 1.93 3.11
N VAL A 88 -6.37 0.62 2.91
CA VAL A 88 -5.78 -0.02 1.73
C VAL A 88 -6.64 0.35 0.52
N TRP A 89 -6.18 1.30 -0.30
CA TRP A 89 -6.93 1.73 -1.48
C TRP A 89 -6.88 0.69 -2.59
N PHE A 90 -5.70 0.17 -2.88
CA PHE A 90 -5.53 -0.93 -3.83
C PHE A 90 -4.20 -1.66 -3.57
N LEU A 91 -4.05 -2.82 -4.21
CA LEU A 91 -2.82 -3.60 -4.20
C LEU A 91 -2.23 -3.60 -5.62
N GLY A 92 -0.93 -3.38 -5.76
CA GLY A 92 -0.28 -3.31 -7.08
C GLY A 92 1.23 -3.22 -6.97
N PHE A 93 1.95 -3.05 -8.09
CA PHE A 93 3.44 -3.10 -8.17
C PHE A 93 4.06 -4.48 -7.91
N GLN A 94 3.71 -5.14 -6.80
CA GLN A 94 4.09 -6.51 -6.47
C GLN A 94 2.93 -7.25 -5.80
N PRO A 95 2.93 -8.59 -5.78
CA PRO A 95 1.92 -9.37 -5.04
C PRO A 95 1.81 -8.90 -3.59
N GLY A 96 0.66 -8.33 -3.24
CA GLY A 96 0.35 -7.89 -1.88
C GLY A 96 0.98 -6.56 -1.44
N PHE A 97 1.57 -5.76 -2.32
CA PHE A 97 2.06 -4.43 -1.94
C PHE A 97 0.87 -3.47 -1.80
N PRO A 98 0.61 -2.90 -0.60
CA PRO A 98 -0.52 -2.04 -0.34
C PRO A 98 -0.18 -0.58 -0.61
N TYR A 99 -1.06 0.10 -1.34
CA TYR A 99 -1.07 1.56 -1.38
C TYR A 99 -2.04 2.08 -0.32
N LEU A 100 -1.49 2.68 0.73
CA LEU A 100 -2.25 3.14 1.88
C LEU A 100 -2.60 4.62 1.74
N GLY A 101 -3.90 4.92 1.89
CA GLY A 101 -4.44 6.27 1.94
C GLY A 101 -4.49 6.80 3.36
N GLY A 102 -4.42 8.13 3.50
CA GLY A 102 -4.56 8.82 4.80
C GLY A 102 -3.26 9.32 5.42
N LEU A 103 -2.13 9.24 4.71
CA LEU A 103 -0.85 9.78 5.21
C LEU A 103 -0.99 11.27 5.58
N PRO A 104 -0.61 11.66 6.82
CA PRO A 104 -0.57 13.06 7.20
C PRO A 104 0.30 13.87 6.24
N SER A 105 -0.21 15.00 5.76
CA SER A 105 0.48 15.82 4.76
C SER A 105 1.86 16.30 5.21
N GLN A 106 2.06 16.46 6.52
CA GLN A 106 3.36 16.80 7.12
C GLN A 106 4.43 15.72 6.92
N LEU A 107 4.02 14.46 6.73
CA LEU A 107 4.91 13.34 6.46
C LEU A 107 5.10 13.09 4.96
N ALA A 108 4.49 13.86 4.07
CA ALA A 108 4.67 13.68 2.63
C ALA A 108 6.13 13.94 2.25
N MET A 109 6.75 12.98 1.56
CA MET A 109 8.18 13.01 1.23
C MET A 109 8.40 12.68 -0.23
N PRO A 110 9.31 13.37 -0.95
CA PRO A 110 9.68 12.95 -2.29
C PRO A 110 10.31 11.55 -2.25
N ARG A 111 10.16 10.82 -3.35
CA ARG A 111 10.96 9.61 -3.55
C ARG A 111 12.43 10.01 -3.65
N ARG A 112 13.32 9.12 -3.23
CA ARG A 112 14.76 9.26 -3.43
C ARG A 112 15.05 9.48 -4.92
N ALA A 113 15.97 10.40 -5.20
CA ALA A 113 16.43 10.67 -6.57
C ALA A 113 17.07 9.40 -7.19
N GLU A 114 17.83 8.67 -6.38
CA GLU A 114 18.41 7.38 -6.73
C GLU A 114 17.71 6.27 -5.91
N PRO A 115 16.92 5.40 -6.57
CA PRO A 115 16.31 4.24 -5.92
C PRO A 115 17.36 3.29 -5.36
N ARG A 116 17.05 2.65 -4.24
CA ARG A 116 17.87 1.54 -3.74
C ARG A 116 17.78 0.38 -4.70
N VAL A 117 18.91 -0.30 -4.90
CA VAL A 117 18.97 -1.57 -5.64
C VAL A 117 18.19 -2.67 -4.90
N GLN A 118 18.16 -2.60 -3.56
CA GLN A 118 17.46 -3.56 -2.74
C GLN A 118 16.81 -2.88 -1.53
N VAL A 119 15.50 -3.02 -1.44
CA VAL A 119 14.68 -2.73 -0.26
C VAL A 119 14.29 -4.09 0.34
N PRO A 120 14.54 -4.34 1.64
CA PRO A 120 14.14 -5.59 2.29
C PRO A 120 12.63 -5.82 2.31
N ALA A 121 12.21 -7.09 2.28
CA ALA A 121 10.81 -7.45 2.53
C ALA A 121 10.38 -7.03 3.94
N GLY A 122 9.15 -6.54 4.06
CA GLY A 122 8.57 -5.96 5.28
C GLY A 122 8.92 -4.48 5.50
N SER A 123 9.76 -3.85 4.67
CA SER A 123 10.08 -2.43 4.84
C SER A 123 8.83 -1.57 4.72
N VAL A 124 8.66 -0.63 5.64
CA VAL A 124 7.62 0.40 5.64
C VAL A 124 8.25 1.68 5.11
N GLY A 125 7.62 2.30 4.12
CA GLY A 125 8.17 3.50 3.52
C GLY A 125 7.13 4.53 3.12
N ILE A 126 7.62 5.74 2.88
CA ILE A 126 6.84 6.88 2.41
C ILE A 126 7.34 7.32 1.03
N GLY A 127 6.40 7.56 0.11
CA GLY A 127 6.69 8.09 -1.21
C GLY A 127 5.57 8.98 -1.74
N GLY A 128 5.86 10.27 -1.90
CA GLY A 128 4.86 11.31 -2.16
C GLY A 128 3.92 11.44 -0.96
N VAL A 129 2.62 11.38 -1.23
CA VAL A 129 1.54 11.42 -0.22
C VAL A 129 1.10 10.04 0.24
N GLN A 130 1.89 9.00 -0.03
CA GLN A 130 1.53 7.61 0.25
C GLN A 130 2.52 6.97 1.21
N THR A 131 1.99 6.06 2.04
CA THR A 131 2.76 5.08 2.81
C THR A 131 2.36 3.67 2.38
N GLY A 132 3.13 2.67 2.80
CA GLY A 132 3.00 1.32 2.28
C GLY A 132 4.13 0.41 2.76
N ILE A 133 3.99 -0.87 2.42
CA ILE A 133 4.85 -1.93 2.95
C ILE A 133 5.31 -2.81 1.80
N TYR A 134 6.64 -2.96 1.65
CA TYR A 134 7.23 -3.83 0.64
C TYR A 134 7.00 -5.30 1.02
N PRO A 135 6.20 -6.09 0.28
CA PRO A 135 5.90 -7.48 0.65
C PRO A 135 7.09 -8.41 0.35
N LEU A 136 7.92 -8.03 -0.63
CA LEU A 136 9.06 -8.79 -1.13
C LEU A 136 10.27 -7.87 -1.29
N ALA A 137 11.46 -8.46 -1.35
CA ALA A 137 12.68 -7.69 -1.61
C ALA A 137 12.70 -7.20 -3.07
N THR A 138 12.96 -5.91 -3.28
CA THR A 138 12.88 -5.28 -4.60
C THR A 138 13.65 -3.97 -4.64
N PRO A 139 14.08 -3.47 -5.81
CA PRO A 139 14.48 -2.08 -5.94
C PRO A 139 13.33 -1.14 -5.54
N GLY A 140 13.66 0.00 -4.93
CA GLY A 140 12.65 0.95 -4.44
C GLY A 140 13.22 2.30 -4.03
N GLY A 141 12.45 3.36 -4.30
CA GLY A 141 12.86 4.74 -4.02
C GLY A 141 12.08 5.42 -2.89
N TRP A 142 11.29 4.69 -2.10
CA TRP A 142 10.59 5.29 -0.96
C TRP A 142 11.53 5.50 0.21
N GLN A 143 11.22 6.49 1.05
CA GLN A 143 11.92 6.74 2.29
C GLN A 143 11.54 5.68 3.31
N LEU A 144 12.49 4.85 3.72
CA LEU A 144 12.27 3.71 4.62
C LEU A 144 12.33 4.17 6.07
N ILE A 145 11.20 4.07 6.77
CA ILE A 145 11.05 4.58 8.14
C ILE A 145 10.99 3.47 9.19
N GLY A 146 10.75 2.23 8.78
CA GLY A 146 10.70 1.08 9.66
C GLY A 146 10.53 -0.23 8.91
N ARG A 147 10.40 -1.33 9.64
CA ARG A 147 10.19 -2.67 9.08
C ARG A 147 9.26 -3.50 9.94
N THR A 148 8.32 -4.21 9.32
CA THR A 148 7.48 -5.21 9.97
C THR A 148 8.07 -6.62 9.82
N PRO A 149 7.97 -7.48 10.85
CA PRO A 149 8.29 -8.90 10.70
C PRO A 149 7.17 -9.69 9.99
N LEU A 150 5.98 -9.11 9.80
CA LEU A 150 4.87 -9.80 9.16
C LEU A 150 5.16 -10.07 7.69
N ALA A 151 4.89 -11.30 7.24
CA ALA A 151 4.86 -11.62 5.82
C ALA A 151 3.54 -11.16 5.21
N LEU A 152 3.60 -10.13 4.37
CA LEU A 152 2.43 -9.62 3.63
C LEU A 152 2.03 -10.52 2.46
N PHE A 153 2.99 -11.25 1.90
CA PHE A 153 2.76 -12.22 0.84
C PHE A 153 3.45 -13.54 1.19
N SER A 154 2.71 -14.64 1.09
CA SER A 154 3.24 -15.99 1.24
C SER A 154 2.45 -16.95 0.34
N PRO A 155 3.06 -17.51 -0.72
CA PRO A 155 2.33 -18.35 -1.69
C PRO A 155 1.82 -19.67 -1.11
N ASN A 156 2.30 -20.07 0.07
CA ASN A 156 1.94 -21.32 0.72
C ASN A 156 0.78 -21.17 1.72
N ARG A 157 0.24 -19.96 1.92
CA ARG A 157 -0.94 -19.73 2.76
C ARG A 157 -2.22 -19.97 1.96
N GLU A 158 -3.28 -20.37 2.65
CA GLU A 158 -4.64 -20.45 2.07
C GLU A 158 -5.05 -19.11 1.46
N GLU A 159 -4.74 -18.01 2.15
CA GLU A 159 -4.81 -16.66 1.62
C GLU A 159 -3.39 -16.10 1.44
N PRO A 160 -2.85 -16.07 0.20
CA PRO A 160 -1.46 -15.70 -0.01
C PRO A 160 -1.14 -14.25 0.33
N ILE A 161 -2.12 -13.35 0.28
CA ILE A 161 -1.96 -11.92 0.52
C ILE A 161 -2.66 -11.57 1.83
N LEU A 162 -1.93 -10.93 2.75
CA LEU A 162 -2.44 -10.55 4.07
C LEU A 162 -3.51 -9.47 4.00
N LEU A 163 -3.25 -8.41 3.23
CA LEU A 163 -4.08 -7.21 3.13
C LEU A 163 -4.97 -7.25 1.90
N ARG A 164 -6.14 -6.63 1.97
CA ARG A 164 -7.11 -6.52 0.88
C ARG A 164 -7.51 -5.06 0.67
N PRO A 165 -7.88 -4.64 -0.55
CA PRO A 165 -8.53 -3.35 -0.74
C PRO A 165 -9.72 -3.20 0.21
N GLY A 166 -9.80 -2.06 0.89
CA GLY A 166 -10.81 -1.77 1.91
C GLY A 166 -10.44 -2.14 3.35
N ASP A 167 -9.36 -2.90 3.59
CA ASP A 167 -8.88 -3.10 4.96
C ASP A 167 -8.38 -1.78 5.57
N THR A 168 -8.59 -1.64 6.88
CA THR A 168 -7.93 -0.62 7.70
C THR A 168 -6.64 -1.17 8.27
N VAL A 169 -5.54 -0.44 8.12
CA VAL A 169 -4.21 -0.77 8.64
C VAL A 169 -3.83 0.24 9.71
N ARG A 170 -3.43 -0.24 10.88
CA ARG A 170 -2.81 0.58 11.91
C ARG A 170 -1.39 0.08 12.17
N PHE A 171 -0.43 0.99 12.11
CA PHE A 171 0.94 0.66 12.44
C PHE A 171 1.16 0.74 13.95
N VAL A 172 1.74 -0.31 14.52
CA VAL A 172 1.98 -0.44 15.96
C VAL A 172 3.49 -0.44 16.23
N PRO A 173 4.06 0.67 16.74
CA PRO A 173 5.48 0.73 17.08
C PRO A 173 5.89 -0.36 18.06
N GLN A 174 7.03 -1.01 17.79
CA GLN A 174 7.61 -2.06 18.62
C GLN A 174 8.81 -1.54 19.41
N LYS A 175 9.00 -2.05 20.63
CA LYS A 175 9.99 -1.56 21.61
C LYS A 175 11.44 -1.66 21.13
N GLU A 176 11.71 -2.51 20.15
CA GLU A 176 13.01 -2.70 19.51
C GLU A 176 13.40 -1.50 18.62
N GLY A 177 12.45 -0.63 18.29
CA GLY A 177 12.66 0.60 17.51
C GLY A 177 12.29 1.86 18.27
N ILE A 178 12.24 2.98 17.55
CA ILE A 178 11.77 4.26 18.11
C ILE A 178 10.26 4.16 18.37
N CYS A 179 9.83 4.54 19.59
CA CYS A 179 8.45 4.58 20.05
C CYS A 179 8.13 5.94 20.67
#